data_AF-A0A4Q5HCP6-F1
#
_entry.id   AF-A0A4Q5HCP6-F1
#
_cell.length_a   1.000
_cell.length_b   1.000
_cell.length_c   1.000
_cell.angle_alpha   90.00
_cell.angle_beta   90.00
_cell.angle_gamma   90.00
#
_symmetry.space_group_name_H-M   'P 1'
#
loop_
_entity.id
_entity.type
_entity.pdbx_description
1 polymer ?
#
loop_
_entity_poly.entity_id
_entity_poly.type
_entity_poly.pdbx_seq_one_letter_code
_entity_poly.pdbx_strand_id
1 'polypeptide(L)' 'MEQKVLEIINNIRAAKDMAPIAELHTEDKLRDDLGLTSFDLAELTVNIEDEFDIDIFEDGLVDTVGQIYAKLS' A
#
# COMPACT_ATOMS: atom_id res chain seq x y z
N MET A 1 -1.31 -5.85 -11.33
CA MET A 1 -0.95 -4.64 -10.57
C MET A 1 -1.59 -4.70 -9.19
N GLU A 2 -2.92 -4.81 -9.10
CA GLU A 2 -3.66 -4.92 -7.83
C GLU A 2 -3.23 -6.08 -6.95
N GLN A 3 -3.05 -7.27 -7.52
CA GLN A 3 -2.62 -8.46 -6.78
C GLN A 3 -1.23 -8.29 -6.14
N LYS A 4 -0.31 -7.58 -6.81
CA LYS A 4 1.03 -7.30 -6.29
C LYS A 4 1.00 -6.29 -5.15
N VAL A 5 0.20 -5.24 -5.28
CA VAL A 5 -0.03 -4.27 -4.19
C VAL A 5 -0.65 -4.98 -2.97
N LEU A 6 -1.59 -5.89 -3.19
CA LEU A 6 -2.16 -6.74 -2.13
C LEU A 6 -1.08 -7.59 -1.45
N GLU A 7 -0.20 -8.24 -2.21
CA GLU A 7 0.91 -9.01 -1.66
C GLU A 7 1.84 -8.13 -0.82
N ILE A 8 2.23 -6.94 -1.31
CA ILE A 8 3.09 -6.01 -0.58
C ILE A 8 2.42 -5.57 0.73
N ILE A 9 1.15 -5.16 0.68
CA ILE A 9 0.40 -4.76 1.89
C ILE A 9 0.29 -5.93 2.88
N ASN A 10 0.02 -7.13 2.38
CA ASN A 10 -0.05 -8.33 3.24
C ASN A 10 1.29 -8.70 3.84
N ASN A 11 2.41 -8.48 3.15
CA ASN A 11 3.75 -8.69 3.70
C ASN A 11 4.03 -7.72 4.86
N ILE A 12 3.71 -6.44 4.70
CA ILE A 12 3.84 -5.43 5.76
C ILE A 12 2.94 -5.78 6.95
N ARG A 13 1.71 -6.22 6.69
CA ARG A 13 0.77 -6.68 7.74
C ARG A 13 1.29 -7.93 8.45
N ALA A 14 1.84 -8.89 7.72
CA ALA A 14 2.41 -10.10 8.30
C ALA A 14 3.63 -9.78 9.19
N ALA A 15 4.46 -8.81 8.81
CA ALA A 15 5.57 -8.32 9.65
C ALA A 15 5.10 -7.71 10.98
N LYS A 16 3.82 -7.31 11.06
CA LYS A 16 3.15 -6.77 12.25
C LYS A 16 2.27 -7.80 12.98
N ASP A 17 2.35 -9.08 12.63
CA ASP A 17 1.44 -10.12 13.13
C ASP A 17 -0.05 -9.81 12.88
N MET A 18 -0.36 -9.02 11.85
CA MET A 18 -1.73 -8.70 11.45
C MET A 18 -2.27 -9.74 10.47
N ALA A 19 -3.59 -9.94 10.49
CA ALA A 19 -4.26 -10.81 9.54
C ALA A 19 -4.10 -10.26 8.11
N PRO A 20 -3.82 -11.15 7.13
CA PRO A 20 -3.80 -10.77 5.73
C PRO A 20 -5.22 -10.41 5.27
N ILE A 21 -5.28 -9.58 4.26
CA ILE A 21 -6.50 -9.14 3.61
C ILE A 21 -6.69 -9.96 2.34
N ALA A 22 -7.94 -10.28 2.03
CA ALA A 22 -8.30 -11.03 0.83
C ALA A 22 -8.37 -10.14 -0.42
N GLU A 23 -8.97 -8.95 -0.28
CA GLU A 23 -9.14 -7.96 -1.37
C GLU A 23 -8.95 -6.55 -0.84
N LEU A 24 -8.37 -5.68 -1.67
CA LEU A 24 -8.28 -4.25 -1.40
C LEU A 24 -9.34 -3.52 -2.21
N HIS A 25 -10.01 -2.59 -1.57
CA HIS A 25 -10.95 -1.69 -2.23
C HIS A 25 -10.32 -0.32 -2.41
N THR A 26 -10.66 0.37 -3.51
CA THR A 26 -10.13 1.71 -3.80
C THR A 26 -10.49 2.75 -2.73
N GLU A 27 -11.59 2.52 -2.02
CA GLU A 27 -12.07 3.35 -0.91
C GLU A 27 -11.36 3.06 0.43
N ASP A 28 -10.62 1.95 0.53
CA ASP A 28 -9.91 1.59 1.75
C ASP A 28 -8.83 2.62 2.07
N LYS A 29 -8.88 3.16 3.27
CA LYS A 29 -7.86 4.05 3.81
C LYS A 29 -6.68 3.26 4.32
N LEU A 30 -5.48 3.66 3.89
CA LEU A 30 -4.23 3.04 4.31
C LEU A 30 -4.04 3.08 5.82
N ARG A 31 -4.46 4.16 6.46
CA ARG A 31 -4.29 4.34 7.91
C ARG A 31 -5.47 3.82 8.71
N ASP A 32 -6.69 4.19 8.33
CA ASP A 32 -7.90 3.86 9.09
C ASP A 32 -8.37 2.42 8.88
N ASP A 33 -8.43 1.93 7.63
CA ASP A 33 -8.93 0.59 7.31
C ASP A 33 -7.79 -0.44 7.34
N LEU A 34 -6.63 -0.09 6.77
CA LEU A 34 -5.48 -0.98 6.69
C LEU A 34 -4.56 -0.90 7.91
N GLY A 35 -4.75 0.07 8.80
CA GLY A 35 -3.96 0.19 10.03
C GLY A 35 -2.46 0.43 9.79
N LEU A 36 -2.10 0.98 8.63
CA LEU A 36 -0.72 1.29 8.26
C LEU A 36 -0.30 2.59 8.96
N THR A 37 0.84 2.54 9.63
CA THR A 37 1.48 3.68 10.26
C THR A 37 2.37 4.42 9.25
N SER A 38 2.87 5.61 9.59
CA SER A 38 3.82 6.32 8.73
C SER A 38 5.07 5.49 8.39
N PHE A 39 5.48 4.57 9.26
CA PHE A 39 6.59 3.65 9.02
C PHE A 39 6.21 2.61 7.96
N ASP A 40 5.03 2.03 8.09
CA ASP A 40 4.50 1.04 7.14
C ASP A 40 4.29 1.64 5.75
N LEU A 41 3.88 2.91 5.68
CA LEU A 41 3.75 3.64 4.43
C LEU A 41 5.10 3.88 3.75
N ALA A 42 6.15 4.14 4.53
CA ALA A 42 7.51 4.26 3.99
C ALA A 42 7.99 2.91 3.44
N GLU A 43 7.73 1.80 4.15
CA GLU A 43 8.04 0.46 3.66
C GLU A 43 7.23 0.12 2.40
N LEU A 44 5.94 0.47 2.38
CA LEU A 44 5.07 0.31 1.21
C LEU A 44 5.63 1.04 0.00
N THR A 45 6.06 2.30 0.14
CA THR A 45 6.61 3.05 -1.00
C THR A 45 7.88 2.43 -1.53
N VAL A 46 8.80 2.00 -0.64
CA VAL A 46 10.06 1.36 -1.07
C VAL A 46 9.80 0.04 -1.80
N ASN A 47 8.86 -0.78 -1.31
CA ASN A 47 8.51 -2.03 -1.99
C ASN A 47 7.83 -1.77 -3.35
N ILE A 48 7.00 -0.74 -3.45
CA ILE A 48 6.36 -0.37 -4.72
C ILE A 48 7.39 0.22 -5.69
N GLU A 49 8.30 1.07 -5.23
CA GLU A 49 9.38 1.63 -6.03
C GLU A 49 10.32 0.53 -6.54
N ASP A 50 10.68 -0.45 -5.71
CA ASP A 50 11.52 -1.58 -6.13
C ASP A 50 10.82 -2.50 -7.16
N GLU A 51 9.51 -2.71 -7.01
CA GLU A 51 8.74 -3.61 -7.89
C GLU A 51 8.27 -2.93 -9.19
N PHE A 52 7.94 -1.64 -9.15
CA PHE A 52 7.32 -0.90 -10.25
C PHE A 52 8.14 0.27 -10.77
N ASP A 53 9.24 0.65 -10.11
CA ASP A 53 10.05 1.84 -10.41
C ASP A 53 9.20 3.15 -10.33
N ILE A 54 8.22 3.16 -9.41
CA ILE A 54 7.26 4.27 -9.21
C ILE A 54 7.24 4.68 -7.74
N ASP A 55 7.50 5.97 -7.47
CA ASP A 55 7.26 6.56 -6.14
C ASP A 55 5.82 7.09 -6.03
N ILE A 56 4.99 6.40 -5.26
CA ILE A 56 3.58 6.75 -5.08
C ILE A 56 3.36 8.02 -4.24
N PHE A 57 4.36 8.46 -3.47
CA PHE A 57 4.29 9.67 -2.63
C PHE A 57 4.99 10.89 -3.26
N GLU A 58 5.56 10.77 -4.46
CA GLU A 58 6.31 11.86 -5.11
C GLU A 58 5.45 13.13 -5.29
N ASP A 59 4.20 12.96 -5.74
CA ASP A 59 3.24 14.06 -5.97
C ASP A 59 2.40 14.46 -4.74
N GLY A 60 2.62 13.82 -3.58
CA GLY A 60 1.94 14.18 -2.34
C GLY A 60 1.42 13.01 -1.52
N LEU A 61 0.51 13.31 -0.59
CA LEU A 61 -0.01 12.33 0.36
C LEU A 61 -1.00 11.36 -0.30
N VAL A 62 -0.69 10.08 -0.22
CA VAL A 62 -1.61 8.97 -0.52
C VAL A 62 -2.34 8.56 0.76
N ASP A 63 -3.66 8.61 0.74
CA ASP A 63 -4.53 8.25 1.88
C ASP A 63 -5.30 6.94 1.63
N THR A 64 -5.62 6.64 0.36
CA THR A 64 -6.45 5.50 -0.04
C THR A 64 -5.76 4.59 -1.04
N VAL A 65 -6.17 3.32 -1.10
CA VAL A 65 -5.64 2.36 -2.08
C VAL A 65 -5.91 2.81 -3.52
N GLY A 66 -7.05 3.45 -3.79
CA GLY A 66 -7.38 3.96 -5.12
C GLY A 66 -6.37 4.97 -5.66
N GLN A 67 -5.76 5.77 -4.78
CA GLN A 67 -4.68 6.69 -5.17
C GLN A 67 -3.40 5.95 -5.54
N ILE A 68 -3.08 4.84 -4.86
CA ILE A 68 -1.96 3.96 -5.23
C ILE A 68 -2.20 3.42 -6.64
N TYR A 69 -3.39 2.85 -6.90
CA TYR A 69 -3.70 2.31 -8.23
C TYR A 69 -3.68 3.37 -9.32
N ALA A 70 -4.14 4.58 -9.03
CA ALA A 70 -4.06 5.70 -9.98
C ALA A 70 -2.61 6.08 -10.34
N LYS A 71 -1.67 5.91 -9.40
CA LYS A 71 -0.23 6.15 -9.64
C LYS A 71 0.44 5.03 -10.42
N LEU A 72 -0.04 3.80 -10.26
CA LEU A 72 0.47 2.61 -10.93
C LEU A 72 -0.14 2.36 -12.32
N SER A 73 -1.10 3.19 -12.75
CA SER A 73 -1.88 2.99 -13.99
C SER A 73 -1.31 3.71 -15.21
#